data_AF-K7K6M9-F1
#
_entry.id   AF-K7K6M9-F1
#
_cell.length_a   1.000
_cell.length_b   1.000
_cell.length_c   1.000
_cell.angle_alpha   90.00
_cell.angle_beta   90.00
_cell.angle_gamma   90.00
#
_symmetry.space_group_name_H-M   'P 1'
#
loop_
_entity.id
_entity.type
_entity.pdbx_description
1 polymer ?
#
loop_
_entity_poly.entity_id
_entity_poly.type
_entity_poly.pdbx_seq_one_letter_code
_entity_poly.pdbx_strand_id
1 'polypeptide(L)'
;MLSEEAQRGVRNLRVDFERGGIHLCPEKLDRVNKLNIEICQLCREYNENIVMDPGTVDIYPSSRIPKNLHYLVKPIYSSKSLITKDLSGSRGTLKEKGFRITTDPQTLTSVLQFSSDDEVRKIVYIRGNSVPHANVDVLKRLISARHELAQIMGCRSYAEFSVKPNISVSPKVVTSFLLEMSKMVQAKCIEERKLVMKFKREKCSQSDGDLRPWHETYYMTMMESSAYKLNSSVVGSYFSLSNCIEGLKVLV
;
A
#
# COMPACT_ATOMS: atom_id res chain seq x y z
N MET A 1 8.28 42.67 26.73
CA MET A 1 8.46 41.98 25.44
C MET A 1 7.98 40.55 25.57
N LEU A 2 7.29 39.98 24.58
CA LEU A 2 6.87 38.57 24.58
C LEU A 2 8.10 37.65 24.54
N SER A 3 8.06 36.52 25.26
CA SER A 3 9.10 35.47 25.17
C SER A 3 9.20 34.89 23.75
N GLU A 4 10.31 34.26 23.39
CA GLU A 4 10.46 33.63 22.07
C GLU A 4 9.37 32.58 21.80
N GLU A 5 9.05 31.76 22.80
CA GLU A 5 7.97 30.79 22.72
C GLU A 5 6.62 31.47 22.46
N ALA A 6 6.31 32.54 23.19
CA ALA A 6 5.07 33.28 22.99
C ALA A 6 5.01 33.93 21.59
N GLN A 7 6.12 34.47 21.09
CA GLN A 7 6.19 34.98 19.71
C GLN A 7 5.95 33.88 18.68
N ARG A 8 6.51 32.69 18.90
CA ARG A 8 6.28 31.52 18.03
C ARG A 8 4.82 31.07 18.07
N GLY A 9 4.21 31.03 19.26
CA GLY A 9 2.79 30.72 19.43
C GLY A 9 1.89 31.68 18.64
N VAL A 10 2.13 32.99 18.76
CA VAL A 10 1.39 34.02 18.01
C VAL A 10 1.56 33.86 16.49
N ARG A 11 2.78 33.61 16.01
CA ARG A 11 3.03 33.38 14.57
C ARG A 11 2.30 32.17 14.05
N ASN A 12 2.34 31.05 14.78
CA ASN A 12 1.64 29.82 14.38
C ASN A 12 0.12 30.04 14.34
N LEU A 13 -0.44 30.66 15.38
CA LEU A 13 -1.87 30.96 15.44
C LEU A 13 -2.33 31.84 14.27
N ARG A 14 -1.55 32.87 13.92
CA ARG A 14 -1.83 33.71 12.75
C ARG A 14 -1.85 32.88 11.47
N VAL A 15 -0.83 32.03 11.25
CA VAL A 15 -0.76 31.17 10.07
C VAL A 15 -1.95 30.21 10.01
N ASP A 16 -2.37 29.65 11.14
CA ASP A 16 -3.54 28.76 11.18
C ASP A 16 -4.83 29.48 10.82
N PHE A 17 -5.05 30.69 11.33
CA PHE A 17 -6.21 31.52 10.94
C PHE A 17 -6.16 31.93 9.47
N GLU A 18 -4.98 32.31 8.96
CA GLU A 18 -4.80 32.61 7.55
C GLU A 18 -5.09 31.39 6.68
N ARG A 19 -4.69 30.18 7.09
CA ARG A 19 -5.03 28.92 6.38
C ARG A 19 -6.51 28.57 6.45
N GLY A 20 -7.19 28.99 7.51
CA GLY A 20 -8.65 28.94 7.61
C GLY A 20 -9.36 29.95 6.69
N GLY A 21 -8.62 30.86 6.04
CA GLY A 21 -9.20 31.83 5.12
C GLY A 21 -9.77 33.08 5.81
N ILE A 22 -9.40 33.38 7.06
CA ILE A 22 -9.96 34.52 7.83
C ILE A 22 -9.81 35.87 7.11
N HIS A 23 -8.80 35.99 6.26
CA HIS A 23 -8.46 37.19 5.50
C HIS A 23 -9.25 37.32 4.18
N LEU A 24 -10.05 36.30 3.83
CA LEU A 24 -10.84 36.28 2.61
C LEU A 24 -12.17 37.03 2.80
N CYS A 25 -12.77 37.49 1.69
CA CYS A 25 -14.13 38.00 1.73
C CYS A 25 -15.12 36.91 2.13
N PRO A 26 -16.30 37.27 2.70
CA PRO A 26 -17.27 36.30 3.22
C PRO A 26 -17.67 35.20 2.23
N GLU A 27 -17.84 35.54 0.95
CA GLU A 27 -18.20 34.60 -0.11
C GLU A 27 -17.13 33.53 -0.34
N LYS A 28 -15.85 33.94 -0.40
CA LYS A 28 -14.73 33.01 -0.56
C LYS A 28 -14.54 32.16 0.69
N LEU A 29 -14.69 32.75 1.87
CA LEU A 29 -14.59 32.02 3.14
C LEU A 29 -15.67 30.93 3.24
N ASP A 30 -16.91 31.22 2.85
CA ASP A 30 -17.99 30.22 2.80
C ASP A 30 -17.65 29.07 1.83
N ARG A 31 -17.12 29.39 0.64
CA ARG A 31 -16.68 28.36 -0.31
C ARG A 31 -15.53 27.50 0.24
N VAL A 32 -14.54 28.11 0.90
CA VAL A 32 -13.44 27.40 1.56
C VAL A 32 -13.98 26.44 2.63
N ASN A 33 -14.92 26.88 3.46
CA ASN A 33 -15.55 26.03 4.48
C ASN A 33 -16.27 24.83 3.86
N LYS A 34 -17.04 25.04 2.78
CA LYS A 34 -17.70 23.96 2.04
C LYS A 34 -16.70 22.97 1.44
N LEU A 35 -15.63 23.46 0.82
CA LEU A 35 -14.57 22.62 0.25
C LEU A 35 -13.85 21.80 1.32
N ASN A 36 -13.58 22.38 2.50
CA ASN A 36 -12.97 21.64 3.61
C ASN A 36 -13.86 20.49 4.08
N ILE A 37 -15.17 20.71 4.19
CA ILE A 37 -16.15 19.65 4.53
C ILE A 37 -16.15 18.56 3.45
N GLU A 38 -16.21 18.95 2.18
CA GLU A 38 -16.20 18.02 1.04
C GLU A 38 -14.91 17.18 1.02
N ILE A 39 -13.75 17.80 1.17
CA ILE A 39 -12.45 17.13 1.24
C ILE A 39 -12.42 16.12 2.38
N CYS A 40 -12.92 16.48 3.57
CA CYS A 40 -13.00 15.57 4.71
C CYS A 40 -13.92 14.37 4.42
N GLN A 41 -15.07 14.60 3.81
CA GLN A 41 -16.01 13.54 3.42
C GLN A 41 -15.39 12.60 2.38
N LEU A 42 -14.74 13.14 1.36
CA LEU A 42 -14.06 12.36 0.32
C LEU A 42 -12.89 11.54 0.89
N CYS A 43 -12.12 12.10 1.83
CA CYS A 43 -11.06 11.35 2.52
C CYS A 43 -11.63 10.16 3.31
N ARG A 44 -12.78 10.35 3.96
CA ARG A 44 -13.46 9.28 4.69
C ARG A 44 -14.00 8.21 3.73
N GLU A 45 -14.70 8.61 2.68
CA GLU A 45 -15.22 7.71 1.63
C GLU A 45 -14.09 6.87 1.01
N TYR A 46 -12.94 7.49 0.73
CA TYR A 46 -11.76 6.79 0.20
C TYR A 46 -11.28 5.65 1.11
N ASN A 47 -11.20 5.92 2.41
CA ASN A 47 -10.75 4.95 3.40
C ASN A 47 -11.80 3.86 3.67
N GLU A 48 -13.08 4.24 3.73
CA GLU A 48 -14.20 3.29 3.88
C GLU A 48 -14.23 2.29 2.73
N ASN A 49 -14.05 2.76 1.49
CA ASN A 49 -14.00 1.87 0.33
C ASN A 49 -12.86 0.83 0.43
N ILE A 50 -11.68 1.20 0.95
CA ILE A 50 -10.56 0.26 1.12
C ILE A 50 -10.91 -0.84 2.14
N VAL A 51 -11.60 -0.46 3.22
CA VAL A 51 -12.01 -1.41 4.26
C VAL A 51 -13.14 -2.31 3.80
N MET A 52 -14.11 -1.78 3.05
CA MET A 52 -15.33 -2.48 2.64
C MET A 52 -15.15 -3.37 1.40
N ASP A 53 -14.29 -2.95 0.46
CA ASP A 53 -13.93 -3.74 -0.72
C ASP A 53 -12.41 -3.86 -0.83
N PRO A 54 -11.78 -4.68 0.05
CA PRO A 54 -10.36 -4.97 -0.05
C PRO A 54 -10.02 -5.78 -1.31
N GLY A 55 -11.01 -6.25 -2.08
CA GLY A 55 -10.87 -7.19 -3.18
C GLY A 55 -10.65 -8.64 -2.74
N THR A 56 -11.07 -9.57 -3.58
CA THR A 56 -10.85 -11.00 -3.39
C THR A 56 -10.45 -11.70 -4.69
N VAL A 57 -9.72 -12.80 -4.56
CA VAL A 57 -9.30 -13.70 -5.63
C VAL A 57 -9.61 -15.14 -5.23
N ASP A 58 -10.28 -15.87 -6.09
CA ASP A 58 -10.59 -17.29 -5.88
C ASP A 58 -9.58 -18.17 -6.64
N ILE A 59 -8.88 -19.03 -5.92
CA ILE A 59 -7.86 -19.93 -6.47
C ILE A 59 -8.32 -21.38 -6.36
N TYR A 60 -8.30 -22.07 -7.51
CA TYR A 60 -8.56 -23.50 -7.63
C TYR A 60 -7.43 -24.17 -8.43
N PRO A 61 -7.08 -25.43 -8.14
CA PRO A 61 -7.47 -26.19 -6.95
C PRO A 61 -6.76 -25.67 -5.67
N SER A 62 -7.25 -26.06 -4.49
CA SER A 62 -6.69 -25.64 -3.20
C SER A 62 -5.21 -26.03 -3.00
N SER A 63 -4.67 -26.97 -3.79
CA SER A 63 -3.26 -27.36 -3.77
C SER A 63 -2.30 -26.28 -4.28
N ARG A 64 -2.80 -25.27 -4.99
CA ARG A 64 -2.00 -24.13 -5.46
C ARG A 64 -1.59 -23.18 -4.34
N ILE A 65 -2.24 -23.26 -3.18
CA ILE A 65 -1.93 -22.43 -2.01
C ILE A 65 -1.11 -23.24 -1.00
N PRO A 66 0.13 -22.82 -0.68
CA PRO A 66 0.94 -23.44 0.36
C PRO A 66 0.22 -23.55 1.72
N LYS A 67 0.46 -24.65 2.44
CA LYS A 67 -0.22 -24.94 3.73
C LYS A 67 0.03 -23.85 4.78
N ASN A 68 1.22 -23.25 4.78
CA ASN A 68 1.56 -22.15 5.69
C ASN A 68 0.76 -20.87 5.41
N LEU A 69 0.01 -20.77 4.31
CA LEU A 69 -0.88 -19.63 4.05
C LEU A 69 -2.36 -19.93 4.35
N HIS A 70 -2.70 -21.17 4.73
CA HIS A 70 -4.11 -21.58 4.92
C HIS A 70 -4.83 -20.80 6.03
N TYR A 71 -4.11 -20.26 7.00
CA TYR A 71 -4.68 -19.45 8.07
C TYR A 71 -5.11 -18.04 7.62
N LEU A 72 -4.64 -17.59 6.45
CA LEU A 72 -4.96 -16.28 5.87
C LEU A 72 -6.04 -16.34 4.79
N VAL A 73 -6.46 -17.53 4.39
CA VAL A 73 -7.36 -17.72 3.24
C VAL A 73 -8.62 -18.49 3.63
N LYS A 74 -9.73 -18.19 2.97
CA LYS A 74 -11.01 -18.81 3.26
C LYS A 74 -11.25 -20.01 2.32
N PRO A 75 -11.54 -21.22 2.83
CA PRO A 75 -11.87 -22.35 1.96
C PRO A 75 -13.20 -22.08 1.22
N ILE A 76 -13.22 -22.41 -0.08
CA ILE A 76 -14.39 -22.30 -0.96
C ILE A 76 -14.56 -23.58 -1.75
N TYR A 77 -15.79 -23.88 -2.18
CA TYR A 77 -16.11 -25.10 -2.92
C TYR A 77 -16.86 -24.73 -4.20
N SER A 78 -16.33 -25.13 -5.35
CA SER A 78 -17.00 -24.99 -6.63
C SER A 78 -17.71 -26.30 -6.97
N SER A 79 -19.02 -26.25 -7.24
CA SER A 79 -19.72 -27.39 -7.83
C SER A 79 -19.55 -27.34 -9.34
N LYS A 80 -18.48 -27.95 -9.86
CA LYS A 80 -18.39 -28.24 -11.29
C LYS A 80 -19.12 -29.55 -11.55
N SER A 81 -20.24 -29.49 -12.28
CA SER A 81 -20.83 -30.69 -12.87
C SER A 81 -19.92 -31.14 -14.00
N LEU A 82 -18.98 -32.03 -13.70
CA LEU A 82 -18.26 -32.77 -14.72
C LEU A 82 -19.13 -33.96 -15.11
N ILE A 83 -19.46 -34.06 -16.40
CA ILE A 83 -20.01 -35.30 -16.98
C ILE A 83 -18.82 -36.25 -17.05
N THR A 84 -18.58 -37.02 -15.99
CA THR A 84 -17.68 -38.17 -16.07
C THR A 84 -18.44 -39.28 -16.81
N LYS A 85 -17.99 -39.57 -18.03
CA LYS A 85 -18.39 -40.80 -18.76
C LYS A 85 -17.70 -41.99 -18.09
N ASP A 86 -18.13 -42.32 -16.88
CA ASP A 86 -17.86 -43.63 -16.32
C ASP A 86 -19.09 -44.51 -16.61
N LEU A 87 -18.84 -45.77 -16.94
CA LEU A 87 -19.81 -46.78 -17.41
C LEU A 87 -20.91 -47.16 -16.37
N SER A 88 -21.09 -46.35 -15.33
CA SER A 88 -22.19 -46.44 -14.37
C SER A 88 -22.83 -45.06 -14.26
N GLY A 89 -24.11 -44.93 -14.65
CA GLY A 89 -24.82 -43.65 -14.82
C GLY A 89 -25.10 -42.83 -13.53
N SER A 90 -24.17 -42.74 -12.61
CA SER A 90 -24.26 -41.87 -11.44
C SER A 90 -23.70 -40.49 -11.77
N ARG A 91 -24.55 -39.47 -11.74
CA ARG A 91 -24.20 -38.06 -11.95
C ARG A 91 -23.47 -37.52 -10.71
N GLY A 92 -22.19 -37.85 -10.56
CA GLY A 92 -21.35 -37.41 -9.45
C GLY A 92 -20.98 -35.93 -9.55
N THR A 93 -21.55 -35.07 -8.70
CA THR A 93 -21.09 -33.69 -8.56
C THR A 93 -19.74 -33.65 -7.85
N LEU A 94 -18.63 -33.54 -8.58
CA LEU A 94 -17.31 -33.36 -7.98
C LEU A 94 -17.17 -31.91 -7.50
N LYS A 95 -17.20 -31.72 -6.17
CA LYS A 95 -16.93 -30.42 -5.55
C LYS A 95 -15.42 -30.17 -5.53
N GLU A 96 -14.95 -29.22 -6.33
CA GLU A 96 -13.56 -28.80 -6.33
C GLU A 96 -13.32 -27.85 -5.16
N LYS A 97 -12.39 -28.19 -4.27
CA LYS A 97 -11.97 -27.30 -3.17
C LYS A 97 -11.00 -26.25 -3.69
N GLY A 98 -11.20 -25.00 -3.29
CA GLY A 98 -10.32 -23.86 -3.56
C GLY A 98 -10.16 -22.98 -2.32
N PHE A 99 -9.45 -21.88 -2.50
CA PHE A 99 -9.27 -20.84 -1.48
C PHE A 99 -9.59 -19.46 -2.03
N ARG A 100 -10.32 -18.67 -1.24
CA ARG A 100 -10.51 -17.24 -1.45
C ARG A 100 -9.43 -16.49 -0.68
N ILE A 101 -8.69 -15.68 -1.40
CA ILE A 101 -7.67 -14.78 -0.89
C ILE A 101 -8.27 -13.38 -0.84
N THR A 102 -8.25 -12.73 0.31
CA THR A 102 -8.55 -11.31 0.43
C THR A 102 -7.29 -10.50 0.09
N THR A 103 -7.42 -9.38 -0.61
CA THR A 103 -6.26 -8.54 -0.98
C THR A 103 -5.99 -7.42 0.02
N ASP A 104 -6.35 -7.62 1.29
CA ASP A 104 -5.94 -6.74 2.39
C ASP A 104 -4.39 -6.74 2.53
N PRO A 105 -3.78 -5.67 3.07
CA PRO A 105 -2.33 -5.49 3.05
C PRO A 105 -1.53 -6.66 3.65
N GLN A 106 -2.04 -7.28 4.72
CA GLN A 106 -1.36 -8.37 5.42
C GLN A 106 -1.40 -9.67 4.60
N THR A 107 -2.59 -10.02 4.10
CA THR A 107 -2.77 -11.22 3.27
C THR A 107 -2.01 -11.09 1.95
N LEU A 108 -2.13 -9.93 1.29
CA LEU A 108 -1.44 -9.65 0.02
C LEU A 108 0.08 -9.82 0.15
N THR A 109 0.68 -9.21 1.17
CA THR A 109 2.13 -9.29 1.41
C THR A 109 2.57 -10.74 1.63
N SER A 110 1.84 -11.48 2.46
CA SER A 110 2.16 -12.88 2.80
C SER A 110 2.06 -13.79 1.57
N VAL A 111 1.04 -13.61 0.74
CA VAL A 111 0.88 -14.39 -0.50
C VAL A 111 1.99 -14.09 -1.50
N LEU A 112 2.39 -12.82 -1.67
CA LEU A 112 3.49 -12.45 -2.56
C LEU A 112 4.85 -12.96 -2.07
N GLN A 113 5.05 -13.05 -0.75
CA GLN A 113 6.28 -13.58 -0.15
C GLN A 113 6.40 -15.10 -0.25
N PHE A 114 5.31 -15.85 -0.03
CA PHE A 114 5.40 -17.29 0.24
C PHE A 114 4.67 -18.18 -0.78
N SER A 115 3.81 -17.63 -1.65
CA SER A 115 3.20 -18.44 -2.71
C SER A 115 4.24 -18.80 -3.76
N SER A 116 4.51 -20.09 -3.97
CA SER A 116 5.44 -20.57 -5.00
C SER A 116 4.85 -20.47 -6.41
N ASP A 117 3.53 -20.48 -6.54
CA ASP A 117 2.82 -20.37 -7.81
C ASP A 117 2.84 -18.94 -8.35
N ASP A 118 3.46 -18.76 -9.53
CA ASP A 118 3.65 -17.46 -10.16
C ASP A 118 2.34 -16.80 -10.60
N GLU A 119 1.43 -17.57 -11.15
CA GLU A 119 0.15 -17.05 -11.63
C GLU A 119 -0.74 -16.66 -10.45
N VAL A 120 -0.66 -17.38 -9.31
CA VAL A 120 -1.31 -16.93 -8.06
C VAL A 120 -0.76 -15.58 -7.63
N ARG A 121 0.57 -15.40 -7.57
CA ARG A 121 1.18 -14.11 -7.19
C ARG A 121 0.75 -12.99 -8.13
N LYS A 122 0.73 -13.25 -9.44
CA LYS A 122 0.31 -12.29 -10.46
C LYS A 122 -1.14 -11.84 -10.28
N ILE A 123 -2.09 -12.78 -10.18
CA ILE A 123 -3.52 -12.43 -10.07
C ILE A 123 -3.77 -11.66 -8.77
N VAL A 124 -3.16 -12.10 -7.67
CA VAL A 124 -3.29 -11.44 -6.36
C VAL A 124 -2.67 -10.04 -6.36
N TYR A 125 -1.49 -9.88 -6.97
CA TYR A 125 -0.85 -8.57 -7.16
C TYR A 125 -1.72 -7.61 -7.97
N ILE A 126 -2.21 -8.06 -9.13
CA ILE A 126 -3.03 -7.23 -10.01
C ILE A 126 -4.32 -6.83 -9.30
N ARG A 127 -5.00 -7.79 -8.66
CA ARG A 127 -6.26 -7.51 -7.95
C ARG A 127 -6.04 -6.53 -6.81
N GLY A 128 -5.04 -6.75 -5.97
CA GLY A 128 -4.75 -5.88 -4.82
C GLY A 128 -4.37 -4.45 -5.18
N ASN A 129 -3.78 -4.22 -6.36
CA ASN A 129 -3.44 -2.89 -6.85
C ASN A 129 -4.54 -2.24 -7.72
N SER A 130 -5.66 -2.93 -7.96
CA SER A 130 -6.75 -2.43 -8.84
C SER A 130 -8.05 -2.13 -8.09
N VAL A 131 -8.11 -2.41 -6.78
CA VAL A 131 -9.29 -2.25 -5.92
C VAL A 131 -9.03 -1.23 -4.81
N PRO A 132 -10.07 -0.57 -4.29
CA PRO A 132 -11.44 -0.57 -4.78
C PRO A 132 -11.60 0.35 -6.00
N HIS A 133 -12.31 -0.09 -7.04
CA HIS A 133 -12.47 0.69 -8.28
C HIS A 133 -13.20 2.03 -8.04
N ALA A 134 -14.11 2.06 -7.06
CA ALA A 134 -14.82 3.28 -6.64
C ALA A 134 -13.87 4.43 -6.27
N ASN A 135 -12.66 4.13 -5.78
CA ASN A 135 -11.70 5.16 -5.37
C ASN A 135 -11.11 5.95 -6.53
N VAL A 136 -11.23 5.48 -7.78
CA VAL A 136 -10.80 6.25 -8.95
C VAL A 136 -11.58 7.56 -9.04
N ASP A 137 -12.90 7.52 -8.86
CA ASP A 137 -13.75 8.72 -8.95
C ASP A 137 -13.71 9.55 -7.67
N VAL A 138 -13.56 8.93 -6.50
CA VAL A 138 -13.29 9.65 -5.23
C VAL A 138 -12.01 10.47 -5.36
N LEU A 139 -10.94 9.89 -5.90
CA LEU A 139 -9.65 10.56 -6.05
C LEU A 139 -9.72 11.74 -7.03
N LYS A 140 -10.44 11.60 -8.15
CA LYS A 140 -10.66 12.71 -9.09
C LYS A 140 -11.37 13.89 -8.42
N ARG A 141 -12.47 13.62 -7.70
CA ARG A 141 -13.20 14.65 -6.94
C ARG A 141 -12.31 15.31 -5.89
N LEU A 142 -11.54 14.50 -5.15
CA LEU A 142 -10.64 14.99 -4.12
C LEU A 142 -9.53 15.90 -4.68
N ILE A 143 -8.94 15.54 -5.82
CA ILE A 143 -7.93 16.36 -6.51
C ILE A 143 -8.55 17.69 -6.95
N SER A 144 -9.75 17.65 -7.54
CA SER A 144 -10.46 18.86 -7.98
C SER A 144 -10.77 19.80 -6.81
N ALA A 145 -11.37 19.29 -5.73
CA ALA A 145 -11.70 20.08 -4.55
C ALA A 145 -10.45 20.69 -3.90
N ARG A 146 -9.35 19.93 -3.81
CA ARG A 146 -8.06 20.42 -3.31
C ARG A 146 -7.45 21.50 -4.21
N HIS A 147 -7.57 21.35 -5.52
CA HIS A 147 -7.07 22.36 -6.46
C HIS A 147 -7.85 23.67 -6.32
N GLU A 148 -9.19 23.60 -6.28
CA GLU A 148 -10.05 24.77 -6.10
C GLU A 148 -9.77 25.48 -4.77
N LEU A 149 -9.65 24.72 -3.68
CA LEU A 149 -9.27 25.26 -2.37
C LEU A 149 -7.95 26.03 -2.47
N ALA A 150 -6.93 25.46 -3.11
CA ALA A 150 -5.65 26.14 -3.26
C ALA A 150 -5.75 27.44 -4.07
N GLN A 151 -6.54 27.45 -5.15
CA GLN A 151 -6.75 28.65 -5.96
C GLN A 151 -7.42 29.78 -5.17
N ILE A 152 -8.45 29.47 -4.38
CA ILE A 152 -9.13 30.47 -3.54
C ILE A 152 -8.17 31.04 -2.49
N MET A 153 -7.28 30.21 -1.94
CA MET A 153 -6.26 30.60 -0.98
C MET A 153 -5.04 31.31 -1.61
N GLY A 154 -5.07 31.61 -2.91
CA GLY A 154 -4.02 32.31 -3.63
C GLY A 154 -2.77 31.46 -3.93
N CYS A 155 -2.89 30.13 -3.88
CA CYS A 155 -1.82 29.19 -4.21
C CYS A 155 -2.04 28.58 -5.61
N ARG A 156 -0.96 28.33 -6.34
CA ARG A 156 -1.06 27.74 -7.71
C ARG A 156 -1.47 26.27 -7.72
N SER A 157 -1.21 25.56 -6.62
CA SER A 157 -1.53 24.14 -6.46
C SER A 157 -1.74 23.78 -4.99
N TYR A 158 -2.40 22.66 -4.75
CA TYR A 158 -2.57 22.14 -3.38
C TYR A 158 -1.24 21.78 -2.73
N ALA A 159 -0.24 21.34 -3.51
CA ALA A 159 1.11 21.12 -2.99
C ALA A 159 1.69 22.40 -2.40
N GLU A 160 1.55 23.53 -3.10
CA GLU A 160 2.00 24.84 -2.62
C GLU A 160 1.25 25.28 -1.36
N PHE A 161 -0.08 25.11 -1.34
CA PHE A 161 -0.88 25.37 -0.14
C PHE A 161 -0.46 24.51 1.07
N SER A 162 -0.16 23.22 0.82
CA SER A 162 0.18 22.27 1.89
C SER A 162 1.52 22.52 2.55
N VAL A 163 2.52 23.01 1.80
CA VAL A 163 3.86 23.29 2.32
C VAL A 163 4.04 24.71 2.84
N LYS A 164 3.10 25.62 2.54
CA LYS A 164 3.12 27.04 2.97
C LYS A 164 3.43 27.27 4.46
N PRO A 165 2.99 26.43 5.43
CA PRO A 165 3.34 26.62 6.85
C PRO A 165 4.84 26.47 7.11
N ASN A 166 5.52 25.63 6.33
CA ASN A 166 6.96 25.47 6.43
C ASN A 166 7.64 26.53 5.57
N ILE A 167 8.03 27.64 6.20
CA ILE A 167 8.66 28.80 5.54
C ILE A 167 9.86 28.38 4.64
N SER A 168 10.56 27.31 5.02
CA SER A 168 11.73 26.80 4.29
C SER A 168 11.41 25.85 3.14
N VAL A 169 10.14 25.52 2.88
CA VAL A 169 9.75 24.44 1.97
C VAL A 169 8.85 24.97 0.86
N SER A 170 9.23 24.67 -0.38
CA SER A 170 8.39 24.88 -1.56
C SER A 170 8.22 23.58 -2.32
N PRO A 171 7.20 23.44 -3.19
CA PRO A 171 7.06 22.24 -4.02
C PRO A 171 8.32 21.98 -4.87
N LYS A 172 9.02 23.04 -5.31
CA LYS A 172 10.28 22.91 -6.05
C LYS A 172 11.38 22.28 -5.21
N VAL A 173 11.52 22.71 -3.95
CA VAL A 173 12.51 22.15 -3.02
C VAL A 173 12.23 20.67 -2.76
N VAL A 174 10.96 20.30 -2.53
CA VAL A 174 10.55 18.90 -2.35
C VAL A 174 10.86 18.07 -3.59
N THR A 175 10.49 18.54 -4.78
CA THR A 175 10.77 17.83 -6.03
C THR A 175 12.25 17.66 -6.27
N SER A 176 13.06 18.71 -6.09
CA SER A 176 14.52 18.64 -6.24
C SER A 176 15.14 17.60 -5.30
N PHE A 177 14.72 17.60 -4.03
CA PHE A 177 15.18 16.63 -3.04
C PHE A 177 14.87 15.18 -3.46
N LEU A 178 13.62 14.89 -3.86
CA LEU A 178 13.22 13.55 -4.30
C LEU A 178 13.99 13.08 -5.55
N LEU A 179 14.23 13.99 -6.50
CA LEU A 179 15.00 13.69 -7.71
C LEU A 179 16.48 13.43 -7.40
N GLU A 180 17.08 14.19 -6.49
CA GLU A 180 18.45 13.97 -6.05
C GLU A 180 18.60 12.64 -5.31
N MET A 181 17.68 12.33 -4.39
CA MET A 181 17.63 11.02 -3.73
C MET A 181 17.50 9.88 -4.74
N SER A 182 16.60 10.02 -5.72
CA SER A 182 16.43 9.02 -6.77
C SER A 182 17.72 8.76 -7.55
N LYS A 183 18.47 9.81 -7.89
CA LYS A 183 19.79 9.69 -8.55
C LYS A 183 20.82 8.99 -7.66
N MET A 184 20.87 9.33 -6.38
CA MET A 184 21.83 8.73 -5.44
C MET A 184 21.62 7.22 -5.28
N VAL A 185 20.37 6.76 -5.23
CA VAL A 185 20.06 5.33 -5.01
C VAL A 185 20.00 4.52 -6.31
N GLN A 186 20.00 5.17 -7.49
CA GLN A 186 19.78 4.51 -8.78
C GLN A 186 20.79 3.40 -9.07
N ALA A 187 22.08 3.66 -8.84
CA ALA A 187 23.13 2.68 -9.11
C ALA A 187 22.93 1.41 -8.27
N LYS A 188 22.63 1.57 -6.98
CA LYS A 188 22.37 0.44 -6.08
C LYS A 188 21.11 -0.32 -6.45
N CYS A 189 20.03 0.37 -6.80
CA CYS A 189 18.80 -0.25 -7.27
C CYS A 189 19.01 -1.11 -8.53
N ILE A 190 19.83 -0.65 -9.49
CA ILE A 190 20.16 -1.43 -10.69
C ILE A 190 20.98 -2.68 -10.34
N GLU A 191 21.94 -2.57 -9.41
CA GLU A 191 22.73 -3.69 -8.92
C GLU A 191 21.84 -4.75 -8.23
N GLU A 192 20.98 -4.32 -7.31
CA GLU A 192 20.07 -5.22 -6.58
C GLU A 192 19.07 -5.89 -7.52
N ARG A 193 18.50 -5.14 -8.47
CA ARG A 193 17.60 -5.72 -9.48
C ARG A 193 18.29 -6.79 -10.31
N LYS A 194 19.57 -6.58 -10.70
CA LYS A 194 20.36 -7.61 -11.41
C LYS A 194 20.59 -8.85 -10.56
N LEU A 195 20.84 -8.68 -9.26
CA LEU A 195 21.02 -9.79 -8.34
C LEU A 195 19.73 -10.63 -8.23
N VAL A 196 18.58 -9.99 -8.05
CA VAL A 196 17.26 -10.65 -8.00
C VAL A 196 16.95 -11.36 -9.33
N MET A 197 17.22 -10.73 -10.46
CA MET A 197 17.05 -11.36 -11.79
C MET A 197 17.93 -12.59 -11.96
N LYS A 198 19.20 -12.53 -11.54
CA LYS A 198 20.12 -13.68 -11.58
C LYS A 198 19.60 -14.83 -10.72
N PHE A 199 19.21 -14.54 -9.48
CA PHE A 199 18.67 -15.55 -8.57
C PHE A 199 17.38 -16.18 -9.09
N LYS A 200 16.48 -15.39 -9.70
CA LYS A 200 15.29 -15.91 -10.39
C LYS A 200 15.66 -16.92 -11.47
N ARG A 201 16.65 -16.61 -12.33
CA ARG A 201 17.11 -17.51 -13.41
C ARG A 201 17.70 -18.80 -12.86
N GLU A 202 18.45 -18.74 -11.76
CA GLU A 202 19.03 -19.93 -11.11
C GLU A 202 17.95 -20.85 -10.52
N LYS A 203 16.84 -20.29 -10.03
CA LYS A 203 15.75 -21.05 -9.39
C LYS A 203 14.64 -21.49 -10.34
N CYS A 204 14.47 -20.83 -11.48
CA CYS A 204 13.39 -21.12 -12.42
C CYS A 204 13.93 -21.22 -13.86
N SER A 205 14.06 -22.46 -14.35
CA SER A 205 14.59 -22.77 -15.68
C SER A 205 13.70 -22.30 -16.84
N GLN A 206 12.43 -21.96 -16.57
CA GLN A 206 11.45 -21.51 -17.57
C GLN A 206 11.20 -19.99 -17.58
N SER A 207 12.05 -19.21 -16.91
CA SER A 207 11.89 -17.76 -16.83
C SER A 207 12.21 -17.06 -18.16
N ASP A 208 11.31 -16.16 -18.62
CA ASP A 208 11.54 -15.20 -19.73
C ASP A 208 12.74 -14.27 -19.50
N GLY A 209 13.24 -14.22 -18.27
CA GLY A 209 14.42 -13.46 -17.86
C GLY A 209 14.07 -12.09 -17.29
N ASP A 210 12.81 -11.67 -17.36
CA ASP A 210 12.32 -10.38 -16.87
C ASP A 210 11.82 -10.49 -15.41
N LEU A 211 12.15 -9.47 -14.62
CA LEU A 211 11.58 -9.29 -13.29
C LEU A 211 10.28 -8.47 -13.39
N ARG A 212 9.16 -9.09 -13.06
CA ARG A 212 7.84 -8.46 -12.98
C ARG A 212 7.57 -8.05 -11.52
N PRO A 213 6.68 -7.07 -11.26
CA PRO A 213 6.45 -6.58 -9.90
C PRO A 213 6.05 -7.66 -8.89
N TRP A 214 5.24 -8.65 -9.29
CA TRP A 214 4.82 -9.76 -8.43
C TRP A 214 5.90 -10.83 -8.19
N HIS A 215 7.07 -10.71 -8.84
CA HIS A 215 8.22 -11.59 -8.61
C HIS A 215 9.11 -11.05 -7.48
N GLU A 216 9.21 -9.73 -7.35
CA GLU A 216 10.26 -9.06 -6.56
C GLU A 216 10.29 -9.53 -5.11
N THR A 217 9.16 -9.39 -4.40
CA THR A 217 9.07 -9.76 -2.98
C THR A 217 9.37 -11.24 -2.75
N TYR A 218 8.86 -12.15 -3.60
CA TYR A 218 9.10 -13.59 -3.49
C TYR A 218 10.59 -13.93 -3.57
N TYR A 219 11.27 -13.43 -4.61
CA TYR A 219 12.68 -13.74 -4.82
C TYR A 219 13.58 -13.03 -3.80
N MET A 220 13.24 -11.81 -3.37
CA MET A 220 13.95 -11.15 -2.28
C MET A 220 13.86 -11.95 -0.97
N THR A 221 12.66 -12.37 -0.56
CA THR A 221 12.49 -13.18 0.66
C THR A 221 13.25 -14.51 0.57
N MET A 222 13.22 -15.17 -0.60
CA MET A 222 13.96 -16.41 -0.81
C MET A 222 15.49 -16.18 -0.81
N MET A 223 15.97 -15.07 -1.37
CA MET A 223 17.37 -14.67 -1.33
C MET A 223 17.84 -14.40 0.09
N GLU A 224 17.11 -13.57 0.85
CA GLU A 224 17.42 -13.23 2.25
C GLU A 224 17.51 -14.49 3.12
N SER A 225 16.54 -15.39 2.96
CA SER A 225 16.51 -16.67 3.67
C SER A 225 17.74 -17.54 3.33
N SER A 226 18.19 -17.50 2.07
CA SER A 226 19.35 -18.28 1.60
C SER A 226 20.70 -17.67 2.00
N ALA A 227 20.83 -16.34 1.96
CA ALA A 227 22.09 -15.64 2.17
C ALA A 227 22.46 -15.58 3.65
N TYR A 228 21.49 -15.30 4.52
CA TYR A 228 21.78 -15.01 5.92
C TYR A 228 21.56 -16.20 6.85
N LYS A 229 20.96 -17.31 6.37
CA LYS A 229 20.48 -18.44 7.20
C LYS A 229 19.71 -17.96 8.45
N LEU A 230 19.13 -16.76 8.38
CA LEU A 230 18.42 -16.13 9.48
C LEU A 230 16.97 -16.57 9.42
N ASN A 231 16.53 -17.28 10.45
CA ASN A 231 15.14 -17.58 10.63
C ASN A 231 14.50 -16.45 11.45
N SER A 232 13.62 -15.66 10.82
CA SER A 232 12.94 -14.55 11.48
C SER A 232 12.16 -14.99 12.73
N SER A 233 11.64 -16.22 12.74
CA SER A 233 10.97 -16.79 13.92
C SER A 233 11.93 -17.01 15.08
N VAL A 234 13.18 -17.37 14.80
CA VAL A 234 14.21 -17.53 15.83
C VAL A 234 14.61 -16.16 16.37
N VAL A 235 14.83 -15.18 15.49
CA VAL A 235 15.14 -13.81 15.91
C VAL A 235 14.02 -13.23 16.78
N GLY A 236 12.75 -13.39 16.36
CA GLY A 236 11.60 -12.92 17.11
C GLY A 236 11.50 -13.49 18.53
N SER A 237 12.03 -14.69 18.78
CA SER A 237 12.02 -15.28 20.13
C SER A 237 12.90 -14.54 21.14
N TYR A 238 13.90 -13.78 20.68
CA TYR A 238 14.76 -12.95 21.54
C TYR A 238 14.14 -11.57 21.85
N PHE A 239 13.13 -11.13 21.09
CA PHE A 239 12.51 -9.82 21.20
C PHE A 239 11.10 -9.91 21.80
N SER A 240 11.01 -10.41 23.05
CA SER A 240 9.74 -10.35 23.77
C SER A 240 9.34 -8.90 24.03
N LEU A 241 8.04 -8.59 23.92
CA LEU A 241 7.54 -7.23 24.09
C LEU A 241 7.97 -6.62 25.44
N SER A 242 7.95 -7.42 26.52
CA SER A 242 8.40 -6.99 27.84
C SER A 242 9.87 -6.58 27.85
N ASN A 243 10.75 -7.39 27.24
CA ASN A 243 12.19 -7.11 27.19
C ASN A 243 12.49 -5.92 26.28
N CYS A 244 11.75 -5.77 25.18
CA CYS A 244 11.87 -4.61 24.31
C CYS A 244 11.47 -3.32 25.03
N ILE A 245 10.36 -3.32 25.78
CA ILE A 245 9.93 -2.17 26.57
C ILE A 245 10.98 -1.84 27.64
N GLU A 246 11.50 -2.84 28.35
CA GLU A 246 12.51 -2.60 29.38
C GLU A 246 13.81 -2.07 28.79
N GLY A 247 14.28 -2.62 27.66
CA GLY A 247 15.43 -2.11 26.93
C GLY A 247 15.24 -0.67 26.46
N LEU A 248 14.04 -0.31 25.99
CA LEU A 248 13.73 1.05 25.57
C LEU A 248 13.79 2.05 26.73
N LYS A 249 13.38 1.67 27.94
CA LYS A 249 13.47 2.55 29.12
C LYS A 249 14.90 2.92 29.49
N VAL A 250 15.88 2.08 29.17
CA VAL A 250 17.31 2.38 29.45
C VAL A 250 17.89 3.39 28.45
N LEU A 251 17.24 3.56 27.30
CA LEU A 251 17.69 4.49 26.24
C LEU A 251 17.14 5.91 26.39
N VAL A 252 16.19 6.13 27.31
CA VAL A 252 15.53 7.43 27.56
C VAL A 252 15.94 7.96 28.92
#